data_AF-A0A8C0ZDI7-F1
#
_entry.id   AF-A0A8C0ZDI7-F1
#
_cell.length_a   1.000
_cell.length_b   1.000
_cell.length_c   1.000
_cell.angle_alpha   90.00
_cell.angle_beta   90.00
_cell.angle_gamma   90.00
#
_symmetry.space_group_name_H-M   'P 1'
#
loop_
_entity.id
_entity.type
_entity.pdbx_description
1 polymer ?
#
loop_
_entity_poly.entity_id
_entity_poly.type
_entity_poly.pdbx_seq_one_letter_code
_entity_poly.pdbx_strand_id
1 'polypeptide(L)'
;MHGVCREQRRGVHDGTQHFCRPGMPSGARMPHQGAPMGPPGPPYVGSPSVRPGMPQTVMETTRKRTAPQQVQQQQVQQQVQQQQQATQNRARSAKRRKMADKILPQRIRELVPESQAYMDLLAFERKLDQTIMRKRVDIQEALKRPMKLSKQKRKFSSFFKSLVIELDKDLYGPDNHLVEWHRTPTTQETDGFQVKRPGDVSVRCTLLLMLDYQPPQFKLDPRLARLLGIHTQTRSAIIQALWQYIKTNKLQDSHDKEYINCDKYFQQIFDCPRLKFSEIPQRLTNLLLPPDPIVINHIISVDPNDQKKTACYDIDVEVEDPLKGQMSSFLLSTANQQEITALDNKIHETIESINQLKIQRDFMLSFSKDPKGYIQDLLRSQSRDLKVMTDVVGNPEEERRAEFYHEPWSQEAVSRYFYCKIQQRRQELEQSLGVRNT
;
A
#
# COMPACT_ATOMS: atom_id res chain seq x y z
N MET A 1 29.66 2.80 27.47
CA MET A 1 28.70 2.54 28.59
C MET A 1 29.39 1.61 29.58
N HIS A 2 29.26 1.80 30.90
CA HIS A 2 29.96 0.95 31.88
C HIS A 2 29.34 -0.46 32.00
N GLY A 3 29.81 -1.40 31.16
CA GLY A 3 29.71 -2.83 31.45
C GLY A 3 30.80 -3.22 32.44
N VAL A 4 30.44 -3.51 33.69
CA VAL A 4 31.39 -3.91 34.73
C VAL A 4 31.41 -5.44 34.82
N CYS A 5 32.49 -6.04 34.32
CA CYS A 5 32.76 -7.45 34.61
C CYS A 5 33.19 -7.56 36.08
N ARG A 6 32.33 -8.18 36.92
CA ARG A 6 32.58 -8.37 38.36
C ARG A 6 32.58 -9.85 38.70
N GLU A 7 33.73 -10.31 39.19
CA GLU A 7 33.87 -11.66 39.72
C GLU A 7 33.32 -11.74 41.16
N GLN A 8 32.59 -12.81 41.47
CA GLN A 8 32.02 -13.03 42.80
C GLN A 8 31.89 -14.54 43.08
N ARG A 9 32.81 -15.09 43.90
CA ARG A 9 32.59 -16.34 44.64
C ARG A 9 31.88 -16.03 45.96
N ARG A 10 30.98 -16.93 46.40
CA ARG A 10 30.53 -17.01 47.79
C ARG A 10 31.33 -18.11 48.48
N GLY A 11 31.81 -17.84 49.69
CA GLY A 11 32.24 -18.89 50.60
C GLY A 11 31.04 -19.66 51.15
N VAL A 12 31.23 -20.93 51.45
CA VAL A 12 30.25 -21.74 52.18
C VAL A 12 30.43 -21.45 53.66
N HIS A 13 29.35 -21.06 54.35
CA HIS A 13 29.24 -21.22 55.80
C HIS A 13 27.80 -21.52 56.19
N ASP A 14 27.68 -22.42 57.15
CA ASP A 14 26.43 -22.91 57.74
C ASP A 14 25.82 -21.88 58.70
N GLY A 15 24.50 -21.94 58.94
CA GLY A 15 23.80 -20.98 59.78
C GLY A 15 22.28 -20.99 59.63
N THR A 16 21.60 -21.68 60.55
CA THR A 16 20.15 -21.81 60.64
C THR A 16 19.42 -20.51 61.04
N GLN A 17 18.23 -20.28 60.49
CA GLN A 17 17.09 -19.71 61.22
C GLN A 17 15.74 -19.99 60.52
N HIS A 18 14.74 -20.46 61.28
CA HIS A 18 13.38 -20.79 60.82
C HIS A 18 12.40 -19.63 60.99
N PHE A 19 11.33 -19.59 60.19
CA PHE A 19 9.99 -19.13 60.63
C PHE A 19 8.83 -19.69 59.77
N CYS A 20 7.63 -19.79 60.36
CA CYS A 20 6.44 -20.51 59.86
C CYS A 20 5.11 -19.75 60.20
N ARG A 21 3.92 -20.09 59.69
CA ARG A 21 3.52 -21.33 58.99
C ARG A 21 2.55 -21.26 57.77
N PRO A 22 1.22 -21.05 57.91
CA PRO A 22 0.27 -21.97 57.26
C PRO A 22 -0.55 -21.33 56.13
N GLY A 23 -1.24 -22.03 55.21
CA GLY A 23 -1.46 -23.46 55.00
C GLY A 23 -2.73 -23.70 54.15
N MET A 24 -2.59 -24.47 53.05
CA MET A 24 -3.57 -25.42 52.44
C MET A 24 -4.96 -24.95 51.92
N PRO A 25 -5.67 -25.74 51.06
CA PRO A 25 -5.33 -27.00 50.36
C PRO A 25 -5.51 -26.99 48.81
N SER A 26 -5.25 -28.14 48.17
CA SER A 26 -5.27 -28.39 46.71
C SER A 26 -6.64 -28.72 46.10
N GLY A 27 -6.82 -28.49 44.80
CA GLY A 27 -7.96 -28.95 43.98
C GLY A 27 -7.55 -29.29 42.53
N ALA A 28 -8.12 -30.36 41.96
CA ALA A 28 -7.58 -31.11 40.82
C ALA A 28 -7.77 -30.52 39.38
N ARG A 29 -6.71 -30.64 38.56
CA ARG A 29 -6.65 -31.36 37.26
C ARG A 29 -7.79 -31.16 36.22
N MET A 30 -7.48 -30.52 35.07
CA MET A 30 -7.50 -31.09 33.68
C MET A 30 -7.28 -29.98 32.61
N PRO A 31 -6.84 -30.31 31.36
CA PRO A 31 -6.46 -29.33 30.33
C PRO A 31 -7.52 -29.13 29.23
N HIS A 32 -7.38 -28.06 28.41
CA HIS A 32 -8.17 -27.88 27.18
C HIS A 32 -7.32 -27.37 25.99
N GLN A 33 -7.16 -28.23 24.98
CA GLN A 33 -7.10 -27.84 23.56
C GLN A 33 -8.56 -27.82 23.04
N GLY A 34 -9.01 -27.22 21.95
CA GLY A 34 -8.38 -26.55 20.81
C GLY A 34 -9.33 -26.70 19.59
N ALA A 35 -9.42 -25.66 18.75
CA ALA A 35 -10.19 -25.58 17.48
C ALA A 35 -11.75 -25.55 17.51
N PRO A 36 -12.40 -24.62 16.77
CA PRO A 36 -13.85 -24.61 16.51
C PRO A 36 -14.23 -25.20 15.13
N MET A 37 -15.44 -25.75 15.02
CA MET A 37 -16.08 -26.16 13.76
C MET A 37 -17.19 -25.18 13.34
N GLY A 38 -17.52 -25.15 12.04
CA GLY A 38 -18.32 -24.09 11.38
C GLY A 38 -19.84 -24.09 11.64
N PRO A 39 -20.55 -23.09 11.07
CA PRO A 39 -21.96 -22.81 11.38
C PRO A 39 -22.98 -23.63 10.56
N PRO A 40 -24.24 -23.77 11.04
CA PRO A 40 -25.27 -24.60 10.41
C PRO A 40 -26.13 -23.84 9.37
N GLY A 41 -26.75 -24.59 8.45
CA GLY A 41 -27.75 -24.08 7.49
C GLY A 41 -29.21 -24.29 7.94
N PRO A 42 -30.20 -23.59 7.33
CA PRO A 42 -31.60 -23.67 7.69
C PRO A 42 -32.39 -24.74 6.88
N PRO A 43 -33.53 -25.25 7.40
CA PRO A 43 -34.39 -26.21 6.71
C PRO A 43 -35.55 -25.54 5.95
N TYR A 44 -36.08 -26.19 4.92
CA TYR A 44 -37.43 -25.93 4.42
C TYR A 44 -38.09 -27.20 3.84
N VAL A 45 -39.42 -27.24 3.89
CA VAL A 45 -40.28 -28.40 3.60
C VAL A 45 -41.23 -28.08 2.45
N GLY A 46 -41.60 -29.07 1.63
CA GLY A 46 -42.87 -29.05 0.88
C GLY A 46 -42.80 -29.09 -0.66
N SER A 47 -43.08 -30.27 -1.21
CA SER A 47 -43.63 -30.50 -2.56
C SER A 47 -45.18 -30.24 -2.55
N PRO A 48 -46.00 -30.35 -3.64
CA PRO A 48 -45.73 -31.11 -4.88
C PRO A 48 -46.42 -30.67 -6.22
N SER A 49 -46.19 -31.50 -7.24
CA SER A 49 -47.10 -31.89 -8.36
C SER A 49 -47.46 -30.93 -9.50
N VAL A 50 -46.99 -31.27 -10.73
CA VAL A 50 -47.83 -31.49 -11.94
C VAL A 50 -47.21 -32.59 -12.83
N ARG A 51 -48.04 -33.44 -13.44
CA ARG A 51 -47.82 -34.48 -14.50
C ARG A 51 -49.03 -34.36 -15.48
N PRO A 52 -49.16 -35.06 -16.65
CA PRO A 52 -48.26 -35.92 -17.44
C PRO A 52 -48.12 -35.45 -18.94
N GLY A 53 -47.32 -36.07 -19.82
CA GLY A 53 -47.69 -37.16 -20.79
C GLY A 53 -48.50 -36.63 -22.00
N MET A 54 -48.34 -36.97 -23.30
CA MET A 54 -47.75 -38.06 -24.13
C MET A 54 -47.82 -37.61 -25.64
N PRO A 55 -47.58 -38.44 -26.70
CA PRO A 55 -46.60 -39.49 -26.97
C PRO A 55 -45.81 -39.27 -28.31
N GLN A 56 -45.07 -40.30 -28.75
CA GLN A 56 -44.19 -40.33 -29.95
C GLN A 56 -44.93 -40.53 -31.29
N THR A 57 -44.24 -40.22 -32.40
CA THR A 57 -44.28 -41.01 -33.64
C THR A 57 -42.88 -41.48 -34.04
N VAL A 58 -42.80 -42.63 -34.70
CA VAL A 58 -41.59 -43.42 -34.95
C VAL A 58 -41.31 -43.49 -36.45
N MET A 59 -40.06 -43.30 -36.89
CA MET A 59 -39.48 -44.03 -38.04
C MET A 59 -37.96 -44.16 -37.88
N GLU A 60 -37.44 -45.29 -38.33
CA GLU A 60 -36.06 -45.78 -38.20
C GLU A 60 -35.46 -45.88 -39.62
N THR A 61 -34.21 -45.51 -39.92
CA THR A 61 -33.03 -46.39 -39.77
C THR A 61 -31.75 -45.73 -40.33
N THR A 62 -30.60 -46.11 -39.76
CA THR A 62 -29.28 -46.24 -40.43
C THR A 62 -28.64 -45.01 -41.13
N ARG A 63 -27.65 -44.40 -40.46
CA ARG A 63 -26.25 -44.31 -40.94
C ARG A 63 -25.27 -43.85 -39.86
N LYS A 64 -24.14 -44.56 -39.72
CA LYS A 64 -23.06 -44.23 -38.77
C LYS A 64 -22.30 -42.97 -39.21
N ARG A 65 -22.06 -42.03 -38.28
CA ARG A 65 -20.86 -41.17 -38.30
C ARG A 65 -20.56 -40.62 -36.91
N THR A 66 -19.32 -40.76 -36.47
CA THR A 66 -18.79 -40.21 -35.21
C THR A 66 -18.37 -38.76 -35.39
N ALA A 67 -18.58 -37.93 -34.35
CA ALA A 67 -18.12 -36.54 -34.29
C ALA A 67 -17.65 -36.19 -32.86
N PRO A 68 -16.60 -35.36 -32.67
CA PRO A 68 -15.96 -35.16 -31.37
C PRO A 68 -16.60 -34.08 -30.49
N GLN A 69 -16.51 -34.26 -29.17
CA GLN A 69 -16.89 -33.26 -28.16
C GLN A 69 -15.85 -32.13 -28.09
N GLN A 70 -16.21 -30.86 -28.33
CA GLN A 70 -15.36 -29.73 -27.93
C GLN A 70 -16.00 -28.33 -27.77
N VAL A 71 -17.34 -28.19 -27.78
CA VAL A 71 -18.00 -26.85 -27.88
C VAL A 71 -18.51 -26.27 -26.55
N GLN A 72 -18.30 -26.93 -25.39
CA GLN A 72 -18.94 -26.54 -24.12
C GLN A 72 -18.02 -25.88 -23.06
N GLN A 73 -16.90 -25.27 -23.45
CA GLN A 73 -16.04 -24.50 -22.52
C GLN A 73 -15.82 -23.02 -22.88
N GLN A 74 -16.23 -22.52 -24.06
CA GLN A 74 -15.96 -21.13 -24.46
C GLN A 74 -16.97 -20.08 -23.96
N GLN A 75 -18.19 -20.46 -23.53
CA GLN A 75 -19.19 -19.47 -23.10
C GLN A 75 -19.03 -18.99 -21.64
N VAL A 76 -18.44 -19.80 -20.75
CA VAL A 76 -18.32 -19.44 -19.32
C VAL A 76 -17.26 -18.35 -19.10
N GLN A 77 -16.21 -18.32 -19.92
CA GLN A 77 -15.08 -17.39 -19.73
C GLN A 77 -15.41 -15.95 -20.12
N GLN A 78 -16.43 -15.73 -20.98
CA GLN A 78 -16.80 -14.40 -21.47
C GLN A 78 -17.68 -13.60 -20.47
N GLN A 79 -18.47 -14.28 -19.64
CA GLN A 79 -19.29 -13.62 -18.61
C GLN A 79 -18.46 -13.08 -17.42
N VAL A 80 -17.39 -13.78 -17.03
CA VAL A 80 -16.52 -13.35 -15.92
C VAL A 80 -15.79 -12.04 -16.25
N GLN A 81 -15.43 -11.82 -17.52
CA GLN A 81 -14.68 -10.63 -17.94
C GLN A 81 -15.52 -9.35 -17.96
N GLN A 82 -16.83 -9.43 -18.27
CA GLN A 82 -17.73 -8.28 -18.17
C GLN A 82 -18.01 -7.86 -16.71
N GLN A 83 -18.08 -8.82 -15.78
CA GLN A 83 -18.37 -8.52 -14.37
C GLN A 83 -17.20 -7.81 -13.64
N GLN A 84 -15.96 -8.00 -14.11
CA GLN A 84 -14.77 -7.30 -13.58
C GLN A 84 -14.62 -5.85 -14.11
N GLN A 85 -15.12 -5.53 -15.31
CA GLN A 85 -15.11 -4.15 -15.81
C GLN A 85 -16.13 -3.26 -15.09
N ALA A 86 -17.29 -3.81 -14.70
CA ALA A 86 -18.30 -3.08 -13.93
C ALA A 86 -17.77 -2.63 -12.55
N THR A 87 -17.02 -3.49 -11.85
CA THR A 87 -16.41 -3.16 -10.56
C THR A 87 -15.28 -2.13 -10.69
N GLN A 88 -14.44 -2.21 -11.74
CA GLN A 88 -13.41 -1.19 -11.99
C GLN A 88 -14.02 0.18 -12.35
N ASN A 89 -15.13 0.24 -13.09
CA ASN A 89 -15.81 1.49 -13.40
C ASN A 89 -16.47 2.13 -12.16
N ARG A 90 -17.05 1.33 -11.26
CA ARG A 90 -17.57 1.81 -9.96
C ARG A 90 -16.46 2.36 -9.04
N ALA A 91 -15.29 1.73 -9.06
CA ALA A 91 -14.10 2.24 -8.36
C ALA A 91 -13.51 3.53 -9.00
N ARG A 92 -13.67 3.72 -10.32
CA ARG A 92 -13.27 4.95 -11.02
C ARG A 92 -14.20 6.13 -10.77
N SER A 93 -15.52 5.93 -10.62
CA SER A 93 -16.43 7.04 -10.26
C SER A 93 -16.16 7.54 -8.83
N ALA A 94 -15.91 6.63 -7.88
CA ALA A 94 -15.52 6.98 -6.51
C ALA A 94 -14.25 7.85 -6.44
N LYS A 95 -13.33 7.74 -7.42
CA LYS A 95 -12.11 8.57 -7.54
C LYS A 95 -12.31 9.94 -8.19
N ARG A 96 -13.52 10.30 -8.65
CA ARG A 96 -13.85 11.63 -9.22
C ARG A 96 -14.90 12.39 -8.41
N ARG A 97 -14.91 12.23 -7.08
CA ARG A 97 -15.64 13.14 -6.18
C ARG A 97 -15.01 14.52 -6.26
N LYS A 98 -15.72 15.49 -6.82
CA LYS A 98 -15.25 16.86 -6.99
C LYS A 98 -15.62 17.67 -5.75
N MET A 99 -14.80 18.67 -5.43
CA MET A 99 -15.16 19.65 -4.38
C MET A 99 -16.44 20.43 -4.69
N ALA A 100 -16.91 20.43 -5.94
CA ALA A 100 -18.22 20.95 -6.33
C ALA A 100 -19.38 20.16 -5.69
N ASP A 101 -19.20 18.85 -5.49
CA ASP A 101 -20.25 17.92 -5.04
C ASP A 101 -20.52 18.04 -3.52
N LYS A 102 -19.68 18.81 -2.80
CA LYS A 102 -19.85 19.24 -1.40
C LYS A 102 -20.37 20.69 -1.27
N ILE A 103 -20.62 21.43 -2.35
CA ILE A 103 -20.99 22.87 -2.26
C ILE A 103 -22.49 23.06 -2.44
N LEU A 104 -23.12 23.80 -1.51
CA LEU A 104 -24.52 24.19 -1.63
C LEU A 104 -24.72 25.26 -2.72
N PRO A 105 -25.64 25.05 -3.69
CA PRO A 105 -25.97 26.06 -4.69
C PRO A 105 -26.42 27.38 -4.07
N GLN A 106 -26.07 28.50 -4.72
CA GLN A 106 -26.30 29.84 -4.17
C GLN A 106 -27.79 30.11 -3.85
N ARG A 107 -28.73 29.66 -4.71
CA ARG A 107 -30.17 29.78 -4.47
C ARG A 107 -30.67 29.02 -3.23
N ILE A 108 -29.93 28.03 -2.73
CA ILE A 108 -30.23 27.36 -1.45
C ILE A 108 -29.63 28.17 -0.30
N ARG A 109 -28.42 28.71 -0.50
CA ARG A 109 -27.73 29.52 0.52
C ARG A 109 -28.46 30.81 0.87
N GLU A 110 -29.10 31.44 -0.13
CA GLU A 110 -29.94 32.65 0.05
C GLU A 110 -31.26 32.36 0.79
N LEU A 111 -31.68 31.08 0.91
CA LEU A 111 -32.92 30.68 1.58
C LEU A 111 -32.72 30.21 3.03
N VAL A 112 -31.50 29.84 3.42
CA VAL A 112 -31.19 29.20 4.71
C VAL A 112 -29.93 29.84 5.31
N PRO A 113 -30.03 30.66 6.37
CA PRO A 113 -28.89 31.40 6.90
C PRO A 113 -27.79 30.49 7.47
N GLU A 114 -28.14 29.33 8.03
CA GLU A 114 -27.21 28.33 8.57
C GLU A 114 -26.31 27.72 7.49
N SER A 115 -26.67 27.85 6.21
CA SER A 115 -25.87 27.37 5.09
C SER A 115 -24.49 28.04 5.01
N GLN A 116 -24.33 29.26 5.54
CA GLN A 116 -23.05 29.94 5.60
C GLN A 116 -22.10 29.24 6.59
N ALA A 117 -22.61 28.81 7.76
CA ALA A 117 -21.81 28.06 8.73
C ALA A 117 -21.29 26.73 8.15
N TYR A 118 -22.09 26.05 7.32
CA TYR A 118 -21.63 24.87 6.58
C TYR A 118 -20.50 25.20 5.58
N MET A 119 -20.61 26.31 4.85
CA MET A 119 -19.55 26.76 3.93
C MET A 119 -18.26 27.15 4.66
N ASP A 120 -18.37 27.72 5.87
CA ASP A 120 -17.23 28.07 6.71
C ASP A 120 -16.55 26.81 7.29
N LEU A 121 -17.33 25.79 7.67
CA LEU A 121 -16.79 24.46 8.03
C LEU A 121 -16.05 23.80 6.85
N LEU A 122 -16.59 23.88 5.64
CA LEU A 122 -15.91 23.39 4.41
C LEU A 122 -14.61 24.17 4.12
N ALA A 123 -14.58 25.47 4.41
CA ALA A 123 -13.36 26.28 4.31
C ALA A 123 -12.33 25.95 5.40
N PHE A 124 -12.78 25.57 6.60
CA PHE A 124 -11.94 25.12 7.70
C PHE A 124 -11.35 23.72 7.44
N GLU A 125 -12.16 22.74 7.00
CA GLU A 125 -11.75 21.40 6.56
C GLU A 125 -10.57 21.49 5.59
N ARG A 126 -10.71 22.29 4.53
CA ARG A 126 -9.65 22.50 3.51
C ARG A 126 -8.35 23.05 4.09
N LYS A 127 -8.40 23.95 5.08
CA LYS A 127 -7.20 24.49 5.75
C LYS A 127 -6.57 23.47 6.68
N LEU A 128 -7.38 22.69 7.39
CA LEU A 128 -6.94 21.62 8.27
C LEU A 128 -6.24 20.51 7.46
N ASP A 129 -6.85 20.02 6.39
CA ASP A 129 -6.29 19.02 5.48
C ASP A 129 -4.96 19.46 4.86
N GLN A 130 -4.88 20.70 4.39
CA GLN A 130 -3.62 21.27 3.88
C GLN A 130 -2.53 21.30 4.96
N THR A 131 -2.89 21.61 6.20
CA THR A 131 -1.96 21.65 7.34
C THR A 131 -1.51 20.25 7.74
N ILE A 132 -2.43 19.28 7.81
CA ILE A 132 -2.13 17.86 8.08
C ILE A 132 -1.22 17.31 6.97
N MET A 133 -1.56 17.53 5.70
CA MET A 133 -0.76 17.03 4.57
C MET A 133 0.65 17.64 4.57
N ARG A 134 0.77 18.96 4.81
CA ARG A 134 2.07 19.62 4.99
C ARG A 134 2.85 18.99 6.13
N LYS A 135 2.24 18.81 7.31
CA LYS A 135 2.90 18.19 8.47
C LYS A 135 3.32 16.73 8.22
N ARG A 136 2.56 15.95 7.44
CA ARG A 136 2.98 14.60 7.01
C ARG A 136 4.23 14.65 6.13
N VAL A 137 4.33 15.63 5.21
CA VAL A 137 5.54 15.84 4.39
C VAL A 137 6.71 16.32 5.26
N ASP A 138 6.50 17.29 6.15
CA ASP A 138 7.50 17.78 7.11
C ASP A 138 8.10 16.61 7.92
N ILE A 139 7.24 15.70 8.42
CA ILE A 139 7.65 14.50 9.18
C ILE A 139 8.40 13.51 8.29
N GLN A 140 7.93 13.26 7.06
CA GLN A 140 8.65 12.41 6.09
C GLN A 140 10.03 12.97 5.71
N GLU A 141 10.23 14.27 5.76
CA GLU A 141 11.54 14.89 5.55
C GLU A 141 12.40 14.84 6.81
N ALA A 142 11.83 15.16 7.98
CA ALA A 142 12.53 15.06 9.27
C ALA A 142 13.06 13.64 9.52
N LEU A 143 12.29 12.61 9.18
CA LEU A 143 12.69 11.20 9.24
C LEU A 143 13.90 10.82 8.36
N LYS A 144 14.28 11.65 7.38
CA LYS A 144 15.48 11.46 6.55
C LYS A 144 16.72 12.11 7.16
N ARG A 145 16.56 12.97 8.17
CA ARG A 145 17.66 13.68 8.83
C ARG A 145 18.04 12.92 10.12
N PRO A 146 19.33 12.76 10.46
CA PRO A 146 19.73 12.17 11.73
C PRO A 146 19.30 13.10 12.88
N MET A 147 18.34 12.66 13.69
CA MET A 147 17.85 13.38 14.86
C MET A 147 18.64 12.99 16.12
N LYS A 148 18.62 13.86 17.14
CA LYS A 148 19.33 13.63 18.40
C LYS A 148 18.58 12.62 19.27
N LEU A 149 19.24 11.49 19.53
CA LEU A 149 18.73 10.37 20.32
C LEU A 149 18.14 10.77 21.68
N SER A 150 16.89 10.36 21.90
CA SER A 150 16.26 10.29 23.21
C SER A 150 16.95 9.23 24.09
N LYS A 151 17.22 9.55 25.36
CA LYS A 151 18.00 8.70 26.30
C LYS A 151 17.18 7.54 26.90
N GLN A 152 16.55 6.73 26.06
CA GLN A 152 15.86 5.52 26.54
C GLN A 152 16.89 4.43 26.86
N LYS A 153 16.98 4.02 28.13
CA LYS A 153 17.97 3.03 28.60
C LYS A 153 17.63 1.63 28.05
N ARG A 154 18.40 1.19 27.07
CA ARG A 154 18.43 -0.20 26.57
C ARG A 154 19.33 -1.08 27.45
N LYS A 155 19.06 -2.39 27.44
CA LYS A 155 19.86 -3.41 28.14
C LYS A 155 21.10 -3.78 27.33
N PHE A 156 22.20 -4.12 28.02
CA PHE A 156 23.47 -4.50 27.39
C PHE A 156 23.32 -5.54 26.29
N SER A 157 22.64 -6.67 26.54
CA SER A 157 22.45 -7.74 25.55
C SER A 157 21.74 -7.28 24.28
N SER A 158 20.90 -6.25 24.36
CA SER A 158 20.07 -5.80 23.23
C SER A 158 20.87 -5.12 22.11
N PHE A 159 22.16 -4.86 22.32
CA PHE A 159 23.08 -4.30 21.32
C PHE A 159 23.86 -5.39 20.56
N PHE A 160 23.79 -6.65 20.97
CA PHE A 160 24.58 -7.75 20.43
C PHE A 160 23.69 -8.82 19.82
N LYS A 161 24.08 -9.30 18.64
CA LYS A 161 23.44 -10.45 17.96
C LYS A 161 23.94 -11.77 18.55
N SER A 162 25.22 -11.82 18.90
CA SER A 162 25.86 -12.98 19.51
C SER A 162 27.10 -12.54 20.31
N LEU A 163 27.47 -13.34 21.30
CA LEU A 163 28.62 -13.17 22.16
C LEU A 163 29.29 -14.54 22.33
N VAL A 164 30.60 -14.61 22.10
CA VAL A 164 31.38 -15.82 22.28
C VAL A 164 32.52 -15.54 23.27
N ILE A 165 32.73 -16.46 24.20
CA ILE A 165 33.82 -16.45 25.17
C ILE A 165 34.64 -17.71 24.92
N GLU A 166 35.88 -17.53 24.50
CA GLU A 166 36.86 -18.59 24.30
C GLU A 166 37.89 -18.51 25.43
N LEU A 167 38.05 -19.62 26.16
CA LEU A 167 39.07 -19.85 27.18
C LEU A 167 40.16 -20.75 26.61
N ASP A 168 41.23 -20.92 27.37
CA ASP A 168 42.31 -21.84 27.00
C ASP A 168 41.81 -23.28 26.79
N LYS A 169 41.97 -23.77 25.55
CA LYS A 169 41.48 -25.08 25.11
C LYS A 169 42.23 -26.23 25.76
N ASP A 170 43.51 -26.06 26.05
CA ASP A 170 44.35 -27.12 26.62
C ASP A 170 44.04 -27.33 28.11
N LEU A 171 43.60 -26.27 28.80
CA LEU A 171 43.18 -26.34 30.21
C LEU A 171 41.72 -26.83 30.38
N TYR A 172 40.80 -26.37 29.53
CA TYR A 172 39.36 -26.66 29.68
C TYR A 172 38.82 -27.78 28.79
N GLY A 173 39.60 -28.26 27.83
CA GLY A 173 39.19 -29.29 26.88
C GLY A 173 38.14 -28.81 25.87
N PRO A 174 37.81 -29.66 24.88
CA PRO A 174 37.02 -29.28 23.72
C PRO A 174 35.60 -28.78 24.07
N ASP A 175 34.99 -29.28 25.14
CA ASP A 175 33.57 -29.00 25.43
C ASP A 175 33.34 -27.84 26.41
N ASN A 176 34.36 -27.43 27.18
CA ASN A 176 34.20 -26.39 28.21
C ASN A 176 34.95 -25.08 27.95
N HIS A 177 35.92 -25.08 27.03
CA HIS A 177 36.68 -23.87 26.67
C HIS A 177 35.83 -22.80 25.97
N LEU A 178 34.74 -23.18 25.30
CA LEU A 178 33.87 -22.27 24.56
C LEU A 178 32.54 -22.04 25.28
N VAL A 179 32.06 -20.79 25.30
CA VAL A 179 30.71 -20.42 25.71
C VAL A 179 30.12 -19.46 24.67
N GLU A 180 29.01 -19.85 24.06
CA GLU A 180 28.31 -19.04 23.07
C GLU A 180 26.93 -18.60 23.58
N TRP A 181 26.58 -17.34 23.31
CA TRP A 181 25.23 -16.81 23.50
C TRP A 181 24.75 -16.19 22.19
N HIS A 182 23.57 -16.63 21.73
CA HIS A 182 22.95 -16.17 20.50
C HIS A 182 21.60 -15.52 20.80
N ARG A 183 21.38 -14.29 20.31
CA ARG A 183 20.12 -13.57 20.47
C ARG A 183 19.04 -14.18 19.57
N THR A 184 17.95 -14.62 20.17
CA THR A 184 16.74 -15.11 19.49
C THR A 184 15.54 -14.20 19.75
N PRO A 185 14.46 -14.24 18.95
CA PRO A 185 13.27 -13.41 19.17
C PRO A 185 12.57 -13.60 20.53
N THR A 186 12.87 -14.70 21.24
CA THR A 186 12.32 -15.01 22.58
C THR A 186 13.34 -14.81 23.71
N THR A 187 14.55 -14.31 23.41
CA THR A 187 15.59 -14.11 24.43
C THR A 187 15.23 -12.97 25.39
N GLN A 188 15.32 -13.24 26.69
CA GLN A 188 15.17 -12.21 27.72
C GLN A 188 16.42 -11.33 27.78
N GLU A 189 16.25 -10.01 27.66
CA GLU A 189 17.35 -9.05 27.65
C GLU A 189 17.95 -8.84 29.05
N THR A 190 19.28 -8.85 29.15
CA THR A 190 20.07 -8.72 30.39
C THR A 190 21.08 -7.57 30.31
N ASP A 191 21.57 -7.10 31.47
CA ASP A 191 22.63 -6.07 31.54
C ASP A 191 24.06 -6.63 31.64
N GLY A 192 24.21 -7.95 31.54
CA GLY A 192 25.50 -8.61 31.64
C GLY A 192 25.39 -10.12 31.61
N PHE A 193 26.54 -10.76 31.42
CA PHE A 193 26.71 -12.21 31.37
C PHE A 193 27.66 -12.64 32.50
N GLN A 194 27.38 -13.79 33.10
CA GLN A 194 28.27 -14.40 34.11
C GLN A 194 28.56 -15.84 33.73
N VAL A 195 29.84 -16.14 33.52
CA VAL A 195 30.36 -17.49 33.30
C VAL A 195 31.22 -17.88 34.50
N LYS A 196 31.15 -19.16 34.90
CA LYS A 196 31.95 -19.73 35.98
C LYS A 196 32.51 -21.07 35.54
N ARG A 197 33.81 -21.26 35.70
CA ARG A 197 34.53 -22.52 35.48
C ARG A 197 35.44 -22.79 36.69
N PRO A 198 35.75 -24.06 37.01
CA PRO A 198 36.80 -24.38 37.99
C PRO A 198 38.18 -23.99 37.44
N GLY A 199 39.16 -23.79 38.32
CA GLY A 199 40.52 -23.41 37.92
C GLY A 199 41.29 -22.76 39.07
N ASP A 200 42.60 -22.93 39.02
CA ASP A 200 43.63 -22.48 39.97
C ASP A 200 44.85 -21.85 39.29
N VAL A 201 44.87 -21.79 37.95
CA VAL A 201 45.90 -21.15 37.11
C VAL A 201 45.29 -19.94 36.38
N SER A 202 46.09 -18.91 36.11
CA SER A 202 45.68 -17.75 35.30
C SER A 202 45.45 -18.12 33.84
N VAL A 203 44.34 -17.66 33.24
CA VAL A 203 43.84 -18.13 31.93
C VAL A 203 43.65 -16.97 30.95
N ARG A 204 44.05 -17.16 29.69
CA ARG A 204 43.68 -16.25 28.60
C ARG A 204 42.21 -16.46 28.21
N CYS A 205 41.47 -15.36 28.13
CA CYS A 205 40.08 -15.31 27.74
C CYS A 205 39.92 -14.34 26.56
N THR A 206 39.41 -14.84 25.44
CA THR A 206 39.08 -14.06 24.24
C THR A 206 37.57 -13.85 24.21
N LEU A 207 37.13 -12.60 24.22
CA LEU A 207 35.72 -12.23 24.05
C LEU A 207 35.50 -11.77 22.61
N LEU A 208 34.54 -12.37 21.91
CA LEU A 208 34.11 -11.96 20.58
C LEU A 208 32.67 -11.44 20.67
N LEU A 209 32.50 -10.13 20.45
CA LEU A 209 31.20 -9.45 20.56
C LEU A 209 30.69 -9.10 19.16
N MET A 210 29.60 -9.72 18.72
CA MET A 210 28.95 -9.42 17.44
C MET A 210 27.81 -8.43 17.65
N LEU A 211 27.98 -7.18 17.23
CA LEU A 211 26.96 -6.13 17.31
C LEU A 211 25.73 -6.45 16.42
N ASP A 212 24.55 -6.06 16.90
CA ASP A 212 23.28 -6.13 16.17
C ASP A 212 22.99 -4.80 15.47
N TYR A 213 23.60 -4.61 14.29
CA TYR A 213 23.40 -3.41 13.48
C TYR A 213 21.99 -3.35 12.90
N GLN A 214 21.26 -2.28 13.19
CA GLN A 214 19.91 -2.03 12.69
C GLN A 214 19.84 -0.66 12.01
N PRO A 215 19.73 -0.57 10.66
CA PRO A 215 19.65 -1.69 9.71
C PRO A 215 20.98 -2.46 9.54
N PRO A 216 20.94 -3.70 9.00
CA PRO A 216 22.13 -4.52 8.81
C PRO A 216 23.25 -3.83 8.04
N GLN A 217 24.42 -3.76 8.67
CA GLN A 217 25.67 -3.33 8.05
C GLN A 217 26.49 -4.53 7.60
N PHE A 218 27.36 -4.30 6.62
CA PHE A 218 28.22 -5.30 6.00
C PHE A 218 29.63 -4.76 5.91
N LYS A 219 30.63 -5.63 6.10
CA LYS A 219 32.03 -5.34 5.78
C LYS A 219 32.23 -5.53 4.28
N LEU A 220 32.91 -4.58 3.64
CA LEU A 220 33.19 -4.67 2.21
C LEU A 220 34.46 -5.50 1.97
N ASP A 221 34.55 -6.17 0.83
CA ASP A 221 35.83 -6.70 0.32
C ASP A 221 36.93 -5.62 0.39
N PRO A 222 38.17 -5.92 0.84
CA PRO A 222 39.22 -4.91 1.04
C PRO A 222 39.56 -4.05 -0.20
N ARG A 223 39.34 -4.56 -1.41
CA ARG A 223 39.61 -3.85 -2.67
C ARG A 223 38.49 -2.84 -2.93
N LEU A 224 37.24 -3.25 -2.74
CA LEU A 224 36.07 -2.38 -2.84
C LEU A 224 36.04 -1.35 -1.70
N ALA A 225 36.39 -1.75 -0.48
CA ALA A 225 36.48 -0.87 0.69
C ALA A 225 37.44 0.29 0.46
N ARG A 226 38.64 -0.01 -0.08
CA ARG A 226 39.66 0.98 -0.43
C ARG A 226 39.20 1.90 -1.57
N LEU A 227 38.47 1.37 -2.55
CA LEU A 227 37.98 2.16 -3.69
C LEU A 227 36.89 3.17 -3.30
N LEU A 228 35.97 2.76 -2.42
CA LEU A 228 34.86 3.62 -1.97
C LEU A 228 35.20 4.48 -0.74
N GLY A 229 36.30 4.19 -0.04
CA GLY A 229 36.64 4.82 1.23
C GLY A 229 35.75 4.36 2.40
N ILE A 230 35.16 3.17 2.30
CA ILE A 230 34.13 2.66 3.23
C ILE A 230 34.48 1.23 3.67
N HIS A 231 34.70 1.02 4.96
CA HIS A 231 35.03 -0.31 5.49
C HIS A 231 33.78 -1.14 5.86
N THR A 232 32.82 -0.52 6.56
CA THR A 232 31.59 -1.16 7.05
C THR A 232 30.43 -0.19 6.90
N GLN A 233 29.35 -0.59 6.22
CA GLN A 233 28.18 0.26 5.97
C GLN A 233 26.91 -0.55 5.64
N THR A 234 25.77 0.13 5.57
CA THR A 234 24.51 -0.45 5.10
C THR A 234 24.55 -0.71 3.59
N ARG A 235 23.85 -1.75 3.10
CA ARG A 235 23.79 -2.08 1.65
C ARG A 235 23.31 -0.90 0.79
N SER A 236 22.42 -0.05 1.31
CA SER A 236 21.93 1.14 0.60
C SER A 236 23.02 2.21 0.46
N ALA A 237 23.75 2.51 1.54
CA ALA A 237 24.87 3.45 1.52
C ALA A 237 26.00 2.99 0.59
N ILE A 238 26.31 1.68 0.57
CA ILE A 238 27.32 1.10 -0.32
C ILE A 238 26.93 1.26 -1.80
N ILE A 239 25.65 1.01 -2.15
CA ILE A 239 25.15 1.23 -3.52
C ILE A 239 25.19 2.72 -3.89
N GLN A 240 24.88 3.63 -2.96
CA GLN A 240 25.00 5.07 -3.18
C GLN A 240 26.45 5.51 -3.40
N ALA A 241 27.40 4.95 -2.65
CA ALA A 241 28.84 5.23 -2.82
C ALA A 241 29.36 4.70 -4.16
N LEU A 242 28.98 3.49 -4.57
CA LEU A 242 29.24 2.94 -5.90
C LEU A 242 28.70 3.88 -7.01
N TRP A 243 27.46 4.36 -6.85
CA TRP A 243 26.84 5.28 -7.80
C TRP A 243 27.55 6.64 -7.87
N GLN A 244 28.00 7.15 -6.72
CA GLN A 244 28.79 8.38 -6.65
C GLN A 244 30.15 8.21 -7.34
N TYR A 245 30.81 7.07 -7.17
CA TYR A 245 32.05 6.73 -7.88
C TYR A 245 31.83 6.67 -9.41
N ILE A 246 30.79 5.96 -9.87
CA ILE A 246 30.41 5.85 -11.28
C ILE A 246 30.19 7.23 -11.90
N LYS A 247 29.45 8.12 -11.22
CA LYS A 247 29.21 9.50 -11.67
C LYS A 247 30.48 10.34 -11.72
N THR A 248 31.28 10.29 -10.66
CA THR A 248 32.50 11.12 -10.52
C THR A 248 33.51 10.78 -11.61
N ASN A 249 33.68 9.49 -11.90
CA ASN A 249 34.58 9.00 -12.95
C ASN A 249 33.92 8.88 -14.33
N LYS A 250 32.66 9.33 -14.49
CA LYS A 250 31.88 9.32 -15.75
C LYS A 250 31.84 7.93 -16.43
N LEU A 251 31.69 6.87 -15.64
CA LEU A 251 31.72 5.48 -16.12
C LEU A 251 30.39 4.99 -16.72
N GLN A 252 29.31 5.77 -16.59
CA GLN A 252 28.04 5.45 -17.26
C GLN A 252 28.18 5.64 -18.78
N ASP A 253 27.70 4.68 -19.55
CA ASP A 253 27.77 4.74 -21.01
C ASP A 253 26.91 5.91 -21.57
N SER A 254 27.46 6.60 -22.57
CA SER A 254 26.85 7.80 -23.15
C SER A 254 25.67 7.49 -24.08
N HIS A 255 25.66 6.31 -24.71
CA HIS A 255 24.62 5.88 -25.64
C HIS A 255 23.57 5.01 -24.94
N ASP A 256 24.01 4.13 -24.01
CA ASP A 256 23.13 3.20 -23.30
C ASP A 256 23.25 3.34 -21.78
N LYS A 257 22.39 4.20 -21.20
CA LYS A 257 22.42 4.57 -19.78
C LYS A 257 22.15 3.42 -18.81
N GLU A 258 21.75 2.23 -19.27
CA GLU A 258 21.64 1.05 -18.38
C GLU A 258 23.01 0.44 -18.04
N TYR A 259 24.03 0.69 -18.85
CA TYR A 259 25.37 0.11 -18.69
C TYR A 259 26.39 1.08 -18.10
N ILE A 260 27.34 0.47 -17.41
CA ILE A 260 28.54 1.08 -16.85
C ILE A 260 29.73 0.41 -17.53
N ASN A 261 30.60 1.23 -18.09
CA ASN A 261 31.87 0.82 -18.67
C ASN A 261 32.90 0.78 -17.53
N CYS A 262 33.27 -0.42 -17.09
CA CYS A 262 34.10 -0.62 -15.92
C CYS A 262 35.52 -0.09 -16.16
N ASP A 263 36.03 0.75 -15.27
CA ASP A 263 37.44 1.15 -15.27
C ASP A 263 38.36 0.01 -14.78
N LYS A 264 39.67 0.27 -14.71
CA LYS A 264 40.67 -0.72 -14.27
C LYS A 264 40.41 -1.26 -12.85
N TYR A 265 39.74 -0.50 -11.98
CA TYR A 265 39.44 -0.90 -10.60
C TYR A 265 38.12 -1.67 -10.51
N PHE A 266 37.09 -1.25 -11.24
CA PHE A 266 35.82 -1.98 -11.36
C PHE A 266 36.02 -3.32 -12.07
N GLN A 267 36.80 -3.38 -13.16
CA GLN A 267 37.16 -4.62 -13.83
C GLN A 267 37.85 -5.59 -12.87
N GLN A 268 38.74 -5.06 -12.03
CA GLN A 268 39.44 -5.84 -11.02
C GLN A 268 38.53 -6.41 -9.92
N ILE A 269 37.43 -5.72 -9.56
CA ILE A 269 36.56 -6.10 -8.44
C ILE A 269 35.36 -6.94 -8.90
N PHE A 270 34.80 -6.65 -10.07
CA PHE A 270 33.59 -7.28 -10.61
C PHE A 270 33.87 -8.27 -11.74
N ASP A 271 35.13 -8.44 -12.14
CA ASP A 271 35.61 -9.35 -13.20
C ASP A 271 34.84 -9.21 -14.54
N CYS A 272 34.43 -7.98 -14.86
CA CYS A 272 33.70 -7.68 -16.10
C CYS A 272 34.08 -6.30 -16.69
N PRO A 273 34.24 -6.17 -18.02
CA PRO A 273 34.56 -4.91 -18.70
C PRO A 273 33.34 -3.95 -18.78
N ARG A 274 32.13 -4.50 -18.71
CA ARG A 274 30.87 -3.76 -18.78
C ARG A 274 29.84 -4.42 -17.86
N LEU A 275 29.07 -3.62 -17.14
CA LEU A 275 28.14 -4.07 -16.10
C LEU A 275 26.81 -3.32 -16.23
N LYS A 276 25.66 -3.99 -16.09
CA LYS A 276 24.36 -3.31 -15.99
C LYS A 276 24.08 -2.80 -14.58
N PHE A 277 23.40 -1.66 -14.45
CA PHE A 277 23.02 -1.13 -13.14
C PHE A 277 22.13 -2.11 -12.34
N SER A 278 21.25 -2.86 -13.01
CA SER A 278 20.38 -3.89 -12.41
C SER A 278 21.13 -5.12 -11.88
N GLU A 279 22.37 -5.37 -12.34
CA GLU A 279 23.20 -6.48 -11.91
C GLU A 279 24.05 -6.14 -10.67
N ILE A 280 24.28 -4.84 -10.40
CA ILE A 280 25.07 -4.37 -9.24
C ILE A 280 24.61 -5.01 -7.93
N PRO A 281 23.31 -5.05 -7.56
CA PRO A 281 22.89 -5.62 -6.28
C PRO A 281 23.24 -7.10 -6.16
N GLN A 282 23.16 -7.86 -7.25
CA GLN A 282 23.51 -9.28 -7.27
C GLN A 282 25.02 -9.47 -7.14
N ARG A 283 25.81 -8.84 -8.01
CA ARG A 283 27.29 -8.89 -8.00
C ARG A 283 27.88 -8.45 -6.66
N LEU A 284 27.32 -7.39 -6.06
CA LEU A 284 27.73 -6.88 -4.76
C LEU A 284 27.53 -7.91 -3.63
N THR A 285 26.58 -8.85 -3.74
CA THR A 285 26.28 -9.83 -2.67
C THR A 285 27.52 -10.66 -2.28
N ASN A 286 28.37 -11.01 -3.24
CA ASN A 286 29.60 -11.79 -2.99
C ASN A 286 30.75 -10.94 -2.42
N LEU A 287 30.61 -9.62 -2.40
CA LEU A 287 31.60 -8.65 -1.91
C LEU A 287 31.17 -8.02 -0.57
N LEU A 288 30.04 -8.46 -0.02
CA LEU A 288 29.51 -8.06 1.29
C LEU A 288 29.68 -9.19 2.29
N LEU A 289 30.66 -9.03 3.17
CA LEU A 289 30.96 -9.94 4.26
C LEU A 289 30.19 -9.53 5.54
N PRO A 290 29.96 -10.46 6.49
CA PRO A 290 29.52 -10.06 7.82
C PRO A 290 30.52 -9.07 8.45
N PRO A 291 30.06 -8.09 9.25
CA PRO A 291 30.95 -7.24 10.04
C PRO A 291 31.87 -8.07 10.94
N ASP A 292 33.10 -7.60 11.14
CA ASP A 292 34.02 -8.25 12.08
C ASP A 292 33.47 -8.16 13.52
N PRO A 293 33.61 -9.20 14.35
CA PRO A 293 33.33 -9.10 15.77
C PRO A 293 34.33 -8.19 16.46
N ILE A 294 33.91 -7.53 17.54
CA ILE A 294 34.83 -6.83 18.44
C ILE A 294 35.54 -7.90 19.28
N VAL A 295 36.85 -8.03 19.09
CA VAL A 295 37.69 -9.00 19.80
C VAL A 295 38.39 -8.31 20.97
N ILE A 296 38.17 -8.82 22.18
CA ILE A 296 38.81 -8.33 23.41
C ILE A 296 39.59 -9.49 24.03
N ASN A 297 40.93 -9.34 24.07
CA ASN A 297 41.82 -10.28 24.73
C ASN A 297 42.01 -9.87 26.19
N HIS A 298 41.67 -10.75 27.11
CA HIS A 298 41.80 -10.55 28.56
C HIS A 298 42.55 -11.73 29.21
N ILE A 299 43.15 -11.49 30.37
CA ILE A 299 43.79 -12.54 31.16
C ILE A 299 43.11 -12.54 32.52
N ILE A 300 42.46 -13.67 32.84
CA ILE A 300 41.87 -13.93 34.15
C ILE A 300 43.03 -14.31 35.07
N SER A 301 43.42 -13.41 35.99
CA SER A 301 44.47 -13.70 36.97
C SER A 301 43.89 -14.33 38.24
N VAL A 302 44.56 -15.36 38.76
CA VAL A 302 44.22 -15.96 40.06
C VAL A 302 44.84 -15.19 41.25
N ASP A 303 45.72 -14.22 41.00
CA ASP A 303 46.44 -13.50 42.04
C ASP A 303 45.51 -12.67 42.93
N PRO A 304 45.53 -12.83 44.27
CA PRO A 304 44.63 -12.12 45.17
C PRO A 304 44.82 -10.59 45.19
N ASN A 305 45.97 -10.11 44.70
CA ASN A 305 46.23 -8.67 44.55
C ASN A 305 45.57 -8.06 43.29
N ASP A 306 45.24 -8.88 42.28
CA ASP A 306 44.74 -8.41 40.97
C ASP A 306 43.21 -8.40 40.86
N GLN A 307 42.52 -9.08 41.79
CA GLN A 307 41.05 -9.26 41.88
C GLN A 307 40.20 -7.97 41.90
N LYS A 308 40.83 -6.78 41.93
CA LYS A 308 40.15 -5.47 41.90
C LYS A 308 40.24 -4.74 40.55
N LYS A 309 40.98 -5.25 39.57
CA LYS A 309 41.14 -4.60 38.26
C LYS A 309 39.97 -4.90 37.32
N THR A 310 38.93 -4.06 37.34
CA THR A 310 37.93 -4.05 36.27
C THR A 310 38.54 -3.46 34.99
N ALA A 311 38.66 -4.28 33.94
CA ALA A 311 38.95 -3.78 32.60
C ALA A 311 37.70 -3.10 32.02
N CYS A 312 37.87 -1.86 31.54
CA CYS A 312 36.80 -1.06 30.94
C CYS A 312 37.10 -0.82 29.47
N TYR A 313 36.12 -1.11 28.61
CA TYR A 313 36.19 -0.86 27.17
C TYR A 313 34.97 -0.04 26.77
N ASP A 314 35.19 1.07 26.09
CA ASP A 314 34.10 1.82 25.45
C ASP A 314 33.92 1.36 24.01
N ILE A 315 32.66 1.13 23.66
CA ILE A 315 32.22 0.66 22.34
C ILE A 315 31.16 1.66 21.89
N ASP A 316 31.40 2.31 20.76
CA ASP A 316 30.41 3.14 20.09
C ASP A 316 29.38 2.25 19.39
N VAL A 317 28.10 2.50 19.66
CA VAL A 317 26.99 1.74 19.09
C VAL A 317 25.97 2.72 18.52
N GLU A 318 25.66 2.57 17.22
CA GLU A 318 24.57 3.30 16.59
C GLU A 318 23.22 2.78 17.13
N VAL A 319 22.39 3.68 17.64
CA VAL A 319 21.08 3.36 18.20
C VAL A 319 20.00 4.01 17.34
N GLU A 320 18.97 3.24 16.97
CA GLU A 320 17.82 3.81 16.27
C GLU A 320 17.01 4.75 17.19
N ASP A 321 16.63 5.92 16.67
CA ASP A 321 15.88 6.93 17.42
C ASP A 321 14.44 6.46 17.71
N PRO A 322 13.99 6.36 18.98
CA PRO A 322 12.62 5.98 19.30
C PRO A 322 11.54 6.93 18.72
N LEU A 323 11.88 8.19 18.39
CA LEU A 323 10.96 9.09 17.68
C LEU A 323 10.59 8.57 16.28
N LYS A 324 11.49 7.84 15.62
CA LYS A 324 11.26 7.27 14.28
C LYS A 324 10.08 6.29 14.28
N GLY A 325 9.94 5.49 15.32
CA GLY A 325 8.80 4.58 15.49
C GLY A 325 7.47 5.33 15.65
N GLN A 326 7.44 6.38 16.48
CA GLN A 326 6.24 7.20 16.69
C GLN A 326 5.82 7.95 15.43
N MET A 327 6.77 8.59 14.74
CA MET A 327 6.54 9.28 13.47
C MET A 327 6.09 8.32 12.37
N SER A 328 6.67 7.12 12.29
CA SER A 328 6.23 6.08 11.35
C SER A 328 4.79 5.64 11.66
N SER A 329 4.43 5.47 12.93
CA SER A 329 3.07 5.13 13.36
C SER A 329 2.06 6.21 12.92
N PHE A 330 2.36 7.49 13.13
CA PHE A 330 1.53 8.62 12.65
C PHE A 330 1.41 8.68 11.12
N LEU A 331 2.47 8.35 10.38
CA LEU A 331 2.40 8.33 8.91
C LEU A 331 1.56 7.17 8.37
N LEU A 332 1.59 6.02 9.06
CA LEU A 332 0.86 4.80 8.72
C LEU A 332 -0.58 4.77 9.26
N SER A 333 -0.92 5.61 10.26
CA SER A 333 -2.27 5.64 10.84
C SER A 333 -3.28 6.17 9.83
N THR A 334 -4.00 5.26 9.19
CA THR A 334 -5.15 5.50 8.31
C THR A 334 -6.49 5.22 9.01
N ALA A 335 -6.46 5.02 10.34
CA ALA A 335 -7.53 4.42 11.15
C ALA A 335 -8.93 4.99 10.88
N ASN A 336 -9.04 6.30 10.64
CA ASN A 336 -10.33 6.98 10.52
C ASN A 336 -10.73 7.29 9.04
N GLN A 337 -9.93 6.87 8.05
CA GLN A 337 -10.18 7.20 6.65
C GLN A 337 -11.48 6.57 6.11
N GLN A 338 -11.86 5.39 6.62
CA GLN A 338 -13.11 4.72 6.24
C GLN A 338 -14.34 5.48 6.77
N GLU A 339 -14.28 5.93 8.02
CA GLU A 339 -15.34 6.73 8.66
C GLU A 339 -15.52 8.08 7.96
N ILE A 340 -14.42 8.80 7.68
CA ILE A 340 -14.43 10.04 6.88
C ILE A 340 -15.08 9.79 5.51
N THR A 341 -14.75 8.68 4.84
CA THR A 341 -15.35 8.32 3.55
C THR A 341 -16.86 8.06 3.64
N ALA A 342 -17.33 7.47 4.74
CA ALA A 342 -18.75 7.23 4.99
C ALA A 342 -19.52 8.53 5.31
N LEU A 343 -18.92 9.43 6.10
CA LEU A 343 -19.48 10.76 6.36
C LEU A 343 -19.56 11.60 5.07
N ASP A 344 -18.53 11.53 4.22
CA ASP A 344 -18.52 12.20 2.91
C ASP A 344 -19.62 11.68 1.96
N ASN A 345 -19.92 10.37 1.97
CA ASN A 345 -21.06 9.82 1.24
C ASN A 345 -22.37 10.45 1.75
N LYS A 346 -22.55 10.47 3.08
CA LYS A 346 -23.77 10.97 3.70
C LYS A 346 -23.97 12.47 3.45
N ILE A 347 -22.89 13.26 3.46
CA ILE A 347 -22.92 14.68 3.05
C ILE A 347 -23.40 14.80 1.61
N HIS A 348 -22.85 14.01 0.68
CA HIS A 348 -23.22 14.04 -0.73
C HIS A 348 -24.69 13.65 -0.97
N GLU A 349 -25.15 12.54 -0.40
CA GLU A 349 -26.55 12.08 -0.47
C GLU A 349 -27.52 13.13 0.10
N THR A 350 -27.14 13.79 1.20
CA THR A 350 -27.92 14.87 1.81
C THR A 350 -28.00 16.10 0.90
N ILE A 351 -26.89 16.49 0.26
CA ILE A 351 -26.86 17.62 -0.69
C ILE A 351 -27.70 17.31 -1.94
N GLU A 352 -27.66 16.07 -2.45
CA GLU A 352 -28.54 15.65 -3.55
C GLU A 352 -30.03 15.75 -3.15
N SER A 353 -30.38 15.25 -1.97
CA SER A 353 -31.75 15.37 -1.44
C SER A 353 -32.19 16.83 -1.28
N ILE A 354 -31.33 17.71 -0.75
CA ILE A 354 -31.60 19.15 -0.64
C ILE A 354 -31.83 19.77 -2.04
N ASN A 355 -31.05 19.38 -3.05
CA ASN A 355 -31.24 19.86 -4.42
C ASN A 355 -32.58 19.41 -5.02
N GLN A 356 -32.97 18.14 -4.83
CA GLN A 356 -34.26 17.62 -5.28
C GLN A 356 -35.44 18.33 -4.58
N LEU A 357 -35.38 18.48 -3.25
CA LEU A 357 -36.39 19.20 -2.47
C LEU A 357 -36.50 20.67 -2.88
N LYS A 358 -35.38 21.33 -3.19
CA LYS A 358 -35.38 22.71 -3.70
C LYS A 358 -36.04 22.80 -5.08
N ILE A 359 -35.84 21.83 -5.98
CA ILE A 359 -36.53 21.80 -7.28
C ILE A 359 -38.05 21.66 -7.08
N GLN A 360 -38.48 20.76 -6.20
CA GLN A 360 -39.91 20.58 -5.86
C GLN A 360 -40.51 21.85 -5.24
N ARG A 361 -39.81 22.48 -4.29
CA ARG A 361 -40.20 23.76 -3.68
C ARG A 361 -40.36 24.85 -4.74
N ASP A 362 -39.38 25.02 -5.61
CA ASP A 362 -39.42 26.04 -6.66
C ASP A 362 -40.59 25.80 -7.63
N PHE A 363 -40.83 24.56 -8.05
CA PHE A 363 -41.98 24.16 -8.88
C PHE A 363 -43.33 24.55 -8.24
N MET A 364 -43.53 24.18 -6.98
CA MET A 364 -44.75 24.51 -6.21
C MET A 364 -44.90 26.02 -6.00
N LEU A 365 -43.79 26.73 -5.79
CA LEU A 365 -43.78 28.18 -5.59
C LEU A 365 -44.03 28.95 -6.90
N SER A 366 -43.59 28.45 -8.06
CA SER A 366 -43.93 29.06 -9.35
C SER A 366 -45.39 28.82 -9.72
N PHE A 367 -45.92 27.60 -9.49
CA PHE A 367 -47.33 27.29 -9.72
C PHE A 367 -48.26 28.14 -8.85
N SER A 368 -47.95 28.34 -7.57
CA SER A 368 -48.77 29.14 -6.66
C SER A 368 -48.73 30.66 -6.93
N LYS A 369 -47.72 31.16 -7.65
CA LYS A 369 -47.59 32.58 -8.01
C LYS A 369 -48.36 32.95 -9.29
N ASP A 370 -48.25 32.13 -10.33
CA ASP A 370 -49.05 32.26 -11.56
C ASP A 370 -49.35 30.86 -12.11
N PRO A 371 -50.47 30.24 -11.70
CA PRO A 371 -50.79 28.88 -12.13
C PRO A 371 -51.09 28.81 -13.64
N LYS A 372 -51.60 29.89 -14.24
CA LYS A 372 -51.97 29.89 -15.67
C LYS A 372 -50.74 29.98 -16.56
N GLY A 373 -49.87 30.96 -16.31
CA GLY A 373 -48.59 31.07 -17.03
C GLY A 373 -47.72 29.84 -16.80
N TYR A 374 -47.67 29.35 -15.55
CA TYR A 374 -46.86 28.18 -15.23
C TYR A 374 -47.31 26.89 -15.93
N ILE A 375 -48.62 26.62 -16.01
CA ILE A 375 -49.13 25.47 -16.80
C ILE A 375 -48.74 25.61 -18.28
N GLN A 376 -48.85 26.82 -18.85
CA GLN A 376 -48.51 27.03 -20.25
C GLN A 376 -47.02 26.79 -20.52
N ASP A 377 -46.13 27.26 -19.64
CA ASP A 377 -44.69 27.03 -19.75
C ASP A 377 -44.29 25.59 -19.44
N LEU A 378 -44.99 24.91 -18.52
CA LEU A 378 -44.80 23.48 -18.25
C LEU A 378 -45.15 22.63 -19.48
N LEU A 379 -46.29 22.91 -20.14
CA LEU A 379 -46.69 22.23 -21.38
C LEU A 379 -45.67 22.46 -22.51
N ARG A 380 -45.14 23.69 -22.63
CA ARG A 380 -44.06 24.03 -23.58
C ARG A 380 -42.77 23.28 -23.28
N SER A 381 -42.37 23.17 -22.01
CA SER A 381 -41.19 22.40 -21.60
C SER A 381 -41.38 20.92 -21.92
N GLN A 382 -42.46 20.30 -21.43
CA GLN A 382 -42.72 18.88 -21.64
C GLN A 382 -42.82 18.52 -23.13
N SER A 383 -43.41 19.39 -23.97
CA SER A 383 -43.42 19.18 -25.42
C SER A 383 -42.01 19.25 -26.03
N ARG A 384 -41.16 20.19 -25.60
CA ARG A 384 -39.76 20.29 -26.03
C ARG A 384 -38.94 19.08 -25.57
N ASP A 385 -39.07 18.70 -24.30
CA ASP A 385 -38.33 17.60 -23.69
C ASP A 385 -38.71 16.27 -24.39
N LEU A 386 -40.00 16.06 -24.69
CA LEU A 386 -40.48 14.92 -25.48
C LEU A 386 -39.91 14.92 -26.90
N LYS A 387 -39.89 16.06 -27.60
CA LYS A 387 -39.28 16.17 -28.95
C LYS A 387 -37.79 15.79 -28.93
N VAL A 388 -37.04 16.25 -27.93
CA VAL A 388 -35.62 15.91 -27.74
C VAL A 388 -35.43 14.42 -27.41
N MET A 389 -36.33 13.81 -26.64
CA MET A 389 -36.26 12.38 -26.30
C MET A 389 -36.68 11.43 -27.44
N THR A 390 -37.37 11.95 -28.47
CA THR A 390 -37.94 11.15 -29.57
C THR A 390 -37.37 11.50 -30.94
N ASP A 391 -36.37 12.40 -30.99
CA ASP A 391 -35.80 12.99 -32.20
C ASP A 391 -36.86 13.59 -33.16
N VAL A 392 -38.02 13.99 -32.64
CA VAL A 392 -39.10 14.60 -33.41
C VAL A 392 -38.78 16.07 -33.69
N VAL A 393 -38.38 16.33 -34.93
CA VAL A 393 -38.09 17.67 -35.45
C VAL A 393 -39.35 18.34 -35.98
N GLY A 394 -39.38 19.68 -35.94
CA GLY A 394 -40.48 20.50 -36.49
C GLY A 394 -41.59 20.79 -35.50
N ASN A 395 -42.60 21.53 -35.96
CA ASN A 395 -43.82 21.81 -35.23
C ASN A 395 -45.00 21.85 -36.21
N PRO A 396 -45.76 20.74 -36.35
CA PRO A 396 -46.84 20.64 -37.35
C PRO A 396 -47.91 21.73 -37.23
N GLU A 397 -48.12 22.29 -36.04
CA GLU A 397 -49.08 23.38 -35.81
C GLU A 397 -48.55 24.78 -36.15
N GLU A 398 -47.24 24.94 -36.38
CA GLU A 398 -46.64 26.13 -36.99
C GLU A 398 -46.53 25.93 -38.50
N GLU A 399 -46.09 24.77 -38.96
CA GLU A 399 -46.00 24.39 -40.39
C GLU A 399 -47.35 24.41 -41.13
N ARG A 400 -48.47 24.34 -40.39
CA ARG A 400 -49.84 24.51 -40.90
C ARG A 400 -50.24 25.97 -41.18
N ARG A 401 -49.53 26.94 -40.62
CA ARG A 401 -49.88 28.37 -40.68
C ARG A 401 -49.15 29.06 -41.83
N ALA A 402 -49.83 29.99 -42.50
CA ALA A 402 -49.27 30.70 -43.65
C ALA A 402 -48.06 31.56 -43.25
N GLU A 403 -48.07 32.10 -42.03
CA GLU A 403 -47.01 32.92 -41.46
C GLU A 403 -45.65 32.20 -41.43
N PHE A 404 -45.64 30.87 -41.26
CA PHE A 404 -44.42 30.06 -41.25
C PHE A 404 -43.65 30.12 -42.59
N TYR A 405 -44.34 30.38 -43.71
CA TYR A 405 -43.76 30.46 -45.05
C TYR A 405 -43.44 31.91 -45.49
N HIS A 406 -43.59 32.89 -44.59
CA HIS A 406 -43.12 34.27 -44.80
C HIS A 406 -41.72 34.51 -44.22
N GLU A 407 -41.09 33.47 -43.67
CA GLU A 407 -39.76 33.55 -43.06
C GLU A 407 -38.63 33.69 -44.12
N PRO A 408 -37.47 34.28 -43.77
CA PRO A 408 -36.39 34.55 -44.74
C PRO A 408 -35.84 33.31 -45.46
N TRP A 409 -35.95 32.12 -44.84
CA TRP A 409 -35.48 30.86 -45.43
C TRP A 409 -36.37 30.37 -46.59
N SER A 410 -37.62 30.85 -46.70
CA SER A 410 -38.60 30.26 -47.62
C SER A 410 -38.24 30.47 -49.10
N GLN A 411 -37.67 31.62 -49.48
CA GLN A 411 -37.22 31.87 -50.86
C GLN A 411 -36.08 30.91 -51.28
N GLU A 412 -35.09 30.73 -50.41
CA GLU A 412 -33.98 29.81 -50.66
C GLU A 412 -34.45 28.36 -50.70
N ALA A 413 -35.34 27.97 -49.78
CA ALA A 413 -35.93 26.64 -49.74
C ALA A 413 -36.70 26.29 -51.04
N VAL A 414 -37.46 27.24 -51.60
CA VAL A 414 -38.12 27.05 -52.90
C VAL A 414 -37.10 26.86 -54.03
N SER A 415 -36.01 27.63 -54.05
CA SER A 415 -34.95 27.49 -55.05
C SER A 415 -34.23 26.13 -54.96
N ARG A 416 -33.89 25.68 -53.75
CA ARG A 416 -33.33 24.35 -53.49
C ARG A 416 -34.29 23.23 -53.89
N TYR A 417 -35.57 23.35 -53.53
CA TYR A 417 -36.62 22.40 -53.92
C TYR A 417 -36.77 22.30 -55.44
N PHE A 418 -36.82 23.43 -56.13
CA PHE A 418 -36.98 23.48 -57.58
C PHE A 418 -35.77 22.88 -58.32
N TYR A 419 -34.55 23.17 -57.86
CA TYR A 419 -33.34 22.52 -58.36
C TYR A 419 -33.39 20.99 -58.21
N CYS A 420 -33.69 20.50 -57.00
CA CYS A 420 -33.82 19.06 -56.75
C CYS A 420 -34.92 18.41 -57.60
N LYS A 421 -36.06 19.09 -57.80
CA LYS A 421 -37.14 18.60 -58.66
C LYS A 421 -36.78 18.56 -60.14
N ILE A 422 -36.02 19.53 -60.65
CA ILE A 422 -35.49 19.50 -62.02
C ILE A 422 -34.54 18.30 -62.19
N GLN A 423 -33.61 18.09 -61.26
CA GLN A 423 -32.68 16.95 -61.35
C GLN A 423 -33.43 15.61 -61.28
N GLN A 424 -34.44 15.49 -60.41
CA GLN A 424 -35.31 14.30 -60.36
C GLN A 424 -36.02 14.06 -61.70
N ARG A 425 -36.67 15.08 -62.27
CA ARG A 425 -37.37 14.97 -63.57
C ARG A 425 -36.42 14.65 -64.73
N ARG A 426 -35.21 15.22 -64.71
CA ARG A 426 -34.15 14.91 -65.67
C ARG A 426 -33.74 13.44 -65.56
N GLN A 427 -33.53 12.92 -64.36
CA GLN A 427 -33.16 11.52 -64.13
C GLN A 427 -34.28 10.56 -64.56
N GLU A 428 -35.56 10.90 -64.31
CA GLU A 428 -36.72 10.15 -64.80
C GLU A 428 -36.76 10.11 -66.35
N LEU A 429 -36.44 11.22 -67.01
CA LEU A 429 -36.34 11.30 -68.48
C LEU A 429 -35.14 10.52 -69.03
N GLU A 430 -33.96 10.64 -68.44
CA GLU A 430 -32.76 9.88 -68.84
C GLU A 430 -32.96 8.37 -68.66
N GLN A 431 -33.65 7.93 -67.59
CA GLN A 431 -34.04 6.52 -67.40
C GLN A 431 -35.07 6.04 -68.42
N SER A 432 -36.13 6.82 -68.68
CA SER A 432 -37.20 6.41 -69.62
C SER A 432 -36.79 6.46 -71.08
N LEU A 433 -35.83 7.31 -71.45
CA LEU A 433 -35.21 7.36 -72.78
C LEU A 433 -34.06 6.35 -72.95
N GLY A 434 -33.73 5.57 -71.92
CA GLY A 434 -32.67 4.55 -71.96
C GLY A 434 -31.24 5.10 -72.06
N VAL A 435 -31.05 6.41 -71.89
CA VAL A 435 -29.75 7.08 -72.04
C VAL A 435 -28.92 6.91 -70.77
N ARG A 436 -28.31 5.72 -70.62
CA ARG A 436 -27.18 5.54 -69.70
C ARG A 436 -25.94 6.22 -70.31
N ASN A 437 -25.69 7.47 -69.92
CA ASN A 437 -24.36 8.04 -70.06
C ASN A 437 -23.40 7.27 -69.14
N THR A 438 -22.31 6.76 -69.73
CA THR A 438 -21.12 6.24 -69.06
C THR A 438 -20.33 7.34 -68.39
#